data_AF-A0A945TZ79-F1
#
_entry.id   AF-A0A945TZ79-F1
#
_cell.length_a   1.000
_cell.length_b   1.000
_cell.length_c   1.000
_cell.angle_alpha   90.00
_cell.angle_beta   90.00
_cell.angle_gamma   90.00
#
_symmetry.space_group_name_H-M   'P 1'
#
loop_
_entity.id
_entity.type
_entity.pdbx_description
1 polymer ?
#
loop_
_entity_poly.entity_id
_entity_poly.type
_entity_poly.pdbx_seq_one_letter_code
_entity_poly.pdbx_strand_id
1 'polypeptide(L)'
;MLGQYLPLLALLVLAALFAAGSFVASGLLAPRDPSIAKRAAYECGIIPSRETPERFPVRFFLVAMIFIVFDIEIIFFYPYAIAFGGLGVFGLIVIMVFTFAVFESFVYLIGNGALEWGPLKQVARPSGAVSPDRTTETTIRRVGLEDRGLPLDNGQAA
;
A
#
# COMPACT_ATOMS: atom_id res chain seq x y z
N MET A 1 -23.35 -18.80 33.04
CA MET A 1 -22.75 -17.58 32.48
C MET A 1 -21.79 -17.86 31.32
N LEU A 2 -20.87 -18.84 31.39
CA LEU A 2 -19.94 -19.12 30.27
C LEU A 2 -20.62 -19.69 29.00
N GLY A 3 -21.76 -20.38 29.14
CA GLY A 3 -22.51 -20.93 28.01
C GLY A 3 -23.03 -19.89 27.01
N GLN A 4 -23.11 -18.62 27.38
CA GLN A 4 -23.52 -17.53 26.48
C GLN A 4 -22.44 -17.17 25.45
N TYR A 5 -21.18 -17.55 25.69
CA TYR A 5 -20.08 -17.41 24.72
C TYR A 5 -19.95 -18.62 23.79
N LEU A 6 -20.67 -19.72 24.07
CA LEU A 6 -20.64 -20.93 23.24
C LEU A 6 -21.05 -20.65 21.78
N PRO A 7 -22.09 -19.85 21.49
CA PRO A 7 -22.45 -19.51 20.10
C PRO A 7 -21.37 -18.69 19.38
N LEU A 8 -20.68 -17.79 20.09
CA LEU A 8 -19.57 -17.00 19.53
C LEU A 8 -18.40 -17.91 19.12
N LEU A 9 -18.00 -18.82 20.01
CA LEU A 9 -16.94 -19.79 19.70
C LEU A 9 -17.35 -20.75 18.59
N ALA A 10 -18.60 -21.24 18.61
CA ALA A 10 -19.12 -22.12 17.57
C ALA A 10 -19.10 -21.42 16.19
N LEU A 11 -19.51 -20.15 16.12
CA LEU A 11 -19.47 -19.36 14.90
C LEU A 11 -18.03 -19.16 14.40
N LEU A 12 -17.09 -18.85 15.30
CA LEU A 12 -15.69 -18.65 14.96
C LEU A 12 -15.08 -19.94 14.39
N VAL A 13 -15.34 -21.08 15.03
CA VAL A 13 -14.91 -22.40 14.55
C VAL A 13 -15.54 -22.71 13.20
N LEU A 14 -16.86 -22.48 13.04
CA LEU A 14 -17.55 -22.71 11.78
C LEU A 14 -16.98 -21.84 10.65
N ALA A 15 -16.71 -20.56 10.91
CA ALA A 15 -16.11 -19.64 9.94
C ALA A 15 -14.70 -20.10 9.53
N ALA A 16 -13.87 -20.51 10.50
CA ALA A 16 -12.54 -21.06 10.23
C ALA A 16 -12.60 -22.36 9.42
N LEU A 17 -13.51 -23.28 9.77
CA LEU A 17 -13.74 -24.52 9.03
C LEU A 17 -14.23 -24.25 7.62
N PHE A 18 -15.13 -23.28 7.44
CA PHE A 18 -15.63 -22.90 6.12
C PHE A 18 -14.52 -22.27 5.26
N ALA A 19 -13.70 -21.38 5.82
CA ALA A 19 -12.56 -20.79 5.12
C ALA A 19 -11.52 -21.86 4.73
N ALA A 20 -11.14 -22.72 5.67
CA ALA A 20 -10.20 -23.82 5.43
C ALA A 20 -10.76 -24.84 4.42
N GLY A 21 -12.03 -25.23 4.57
CA GLY A 21 -12.73 -26.14 3.67
C GLY A 21 -12.83 -25.58 2.26
N SER A 22 -13.14 -24.28 2.12
CA SER A 22 -13.17 -23.59 0.83
C SER A 22 -11.78 -23.52 0.19
N PHE A 23 -10.74 -23.26 0.97
CA PHE A 23 -9.35 -23.27 0.48
C PHE A 23 -8.91 -24.66 0.00
N VAL A 24 -9.23 -25.71 0.76
CA VAL A 24 -8.94 -27.12 0.39
C VAL A 24 -9.74 -27.53 -0.85
N ALA A 25 -11.04 -27.21 -0.89
CA ALA A 25 -11.88 -27.48 -2.04
C ALA A 25 -11.36 -26.76 -3.29
N SER A 26 -10.98 -25.49 -3.18
CA SER A 26 -10.35 -24.74 -4.27
C SER A 26 -9.10 -25.45 -4.77
N GLY A 27 -8.20 -25.89 -3.88
CA GLY A 27 -6.97 -26.60 -4.26
C GLY A 27 -7.17 -28.01 -4.85
N LEU A 28 -8.31 -28.65 -4.58
CA LEU A 28 -8.68 -29.98 -5.10
C LEU A 28 -9.43 -29.90 -6.44
N LEU A 29 -10.35 -28.94 -6.57
CA LEU A 29 -11.21 -28.78 -7.75
C LEU A 29 -10.55 -27.93 -8.84
N ALA A 30 -9.58 -27.07 -8.51
CA ALA A 30 -8.93 -26.21 -9.49
C ALA A 30 -8.03 -27.01 -10.45
N PRO A 31 -8.13 -26.77 -11.78
CA PRO A 31 -7.19 -27.31 -12.76
C PRO A 31 -5.75 -26.89 -12.44
N ARG A 32 -4.86 -27.86 -12.33
CA ARG A 32 -3.43 -27.63 -12.06
C ARG A 32 -2.68 -27.47 -13.37
N ASP A 33 -2.49 -26.22 -13.79
CA ASP A 33 -1.65 -25.86 -14.93
C ASP A 33 -0.60 -24.81 -14.53
N PRO A 34 0.51 -25.24 -13.88
CA PRO A 34 1.58 -24.36 -13.46
C PRO A 34 2.50 -24.03 -14.65
N SER A 35 2.36 -22.82 -15.20
CA SER A 35 3.32 -22.29 -16.17
C SER A 35 4.28 -21.29 -15.51
N ILE A 36 5.48 -21.14 -16.07
CA ILE A 36 6.47 -20.15 -15.61
C ILE A 36 5.87 -18.75 -15.67
N ALA A 37 5.12 -18.43 -16.73
CA ALA A 37 4.44 -17.15 -16.89
C ALA A 37 3.37 -16.89 -15.82
N LYS A 38 2.60 -17.90 -15.39
CA LYS A 38 1.58 -17.76 -14.33
C LYS A 38 2.17 -17.54 -12.94
N ARG A 39 3.42 -17.96 -12.72
CA ARG A 39 4.14 -17.81 -11.44
C ARG A 39 5.02 -16.56 -11.38
N ALA A 40 5.27 -15.92 -12.51
CA ALA A 40 6.06 -14.69 -12.59
C ALA A 40 5.31 -13.52 -11.95
N ALA A 41 6.05 -12.58 -11.35
CA ALA A 41 5.48 -11.34 -10.86
C ALA A 41 4.82 -10.56 -12.01
N TYR A 42 3.68 -9.95 -11.73
CA TYR A 42 2.97 -9.15 -12.72
C TYR A 42 3.68 -7.82 -12.95
N GLU A 43 4.26 -7.65 -14.15
CA GLU A 43 4.94 -6.42 -14.57
C GLU A 43 4.58 -6.08 -16.03
N CYS A 44 3.29 -6.26 -16.39
CA CYS A 44 2.77 -6.04 -17.74
C CYS A 44 3.49 -6.83 -18.86
N GLY A 45 4.07 -7.99 -18.53
CA GLY A 45 4.80 -8.85 -19.47
C GLY A 45 6.30 -8.56 -19.61
N ILE A 46 6.81 -7.58 -18.86
CA ILE A 46 8.25 -7.30 -18.78
C ILE A 46 8.88 -8.16 -17.68
N ILE A 47 10.07 -8.71 -17.92
CA ILE A 47 10.80 -9.44 -16.90
C ILE A 47 11.39 -8.39 -15.93
N PRO A 48 11.09 -8.44 -14.63
CA PRO A 48 11.58 -7.45 -13.68
C PRO A 48 13.11 -7.50 -13.66
N SER A 49 13.73 -6.41 -14.09
CA SER A 49 15.19 -6.26 -14.19
C SER A 49 15.80 -5.54 -12.98
N ARG A 50 14.96 -4.93 -12.14
CA ARG A 50 15.35 -4.25 -10.91
C ARG A 50 14.79 -4.98 -9.71
N GLU A 51 15.61 -5.05 -8.66
CA GLU A 51 15.17 -5.45 -7.34
C GLU A 51 14.15 -4.44 -6.79
N THR A 52 13.16 -4.98 -6.08
CA THR A 52 12.13 -4.19 -5.40
C THR A 52 12.78 -3.24 -4.39
N PRO A 53 12.33 -1.98 -4.27
CA PRO A 53 12.83 -1.09 -3.23
C PRO A 53 12.71 -1.73 -1.84
N GLU A 54 13.83 -1.88 -1.13
CA GLU A 54 13.87 -2.48 0.21
C GLU A 54 13.27 -1.54 1.28
N ARG A 55 13.25 -0.23 1.01
CA ARG A 55 12.80 0.79 1.96
C ARG A 55 11.43 1.34 1.58
N PHE A 56 10.44 1.00 2.39
CA PHE A 56 9.12 1.61 2.32
C PHE A 56 9.11 3.00 2.97
N PRO A 57 8.29 3.94 2.49
CA PRO A 57 8.11 5.24 3.13
C PRO A 57 7.68 5.12 4.60
N VAL A 58 8.31 5.91 5.48
CA VAL A 58 7.97 5.99 6.92
C VAL A 58 6.53 6.46 7.18
N ARG A 59 5.86 7.00 6.16
CA ARG A 59 4.48 7.49 6.25
C ARG A 59 3.48 6.41 6.71
N PHE A 60 3.70 5.16 6.30
CA PHE A 60 2.88 4.03 6.78
C PHE A 60 3.02 3.81 8.30
N PHE A 61 4.22 4.01 8.84
CA PHE A 61 4.47 3.94 10.27
C PHE A 61 3.78 5.09 11.02
N LEU A 62 3.82 6.32 10.50
CA LEU A 62 3.15 7.45 11.12
C LEU A 62 1.64 7.24 11.22
N VAL A 63 1.01 6.73 10.15
CA VAL A 63 -0.42 6.38 10.16
C VAL A 63 -0.72 5.29 11.19
N ALA A 64 0.09 4.23 11.24
CA ALA A 64 -0.09 3.14 12.21
C ALA A 64 0.07 3.63 13.67
N MET A 65 1.04 4.49 13.93
CA MET A 65 1.27 5.07 15.25
C MET A 65 0.09 5.93 15.70
N ILE A 66 -0.47 6.78 14.82
CA ILE A 66 -1.67 7.57 15.10
C ILE A 66 -2.86 6.65 15.41
N PHE A 67 -3.05 5.60 14.62
CA PHE A 67 -4.13 4.65 14.81
C PHE A 67 -4.08 3.99 16.19
N ILE A 68 -2.90 3.58 16.66
CA ILE A 68 -2.73 2.98 17.99
C ILE A 68 -3.12 3.96 19.10
N VAL A 69 -2.70 5.22 19.00
CA VAL A 69 -3.05 6.24 20.01
C VAL A 69 -4.56 6.49 20.05
N PHE A 70 -5.20 6.58 18.89
CA PHE A 70 -6.65 6.76 18.80
C PHE A 70 -7.44 5.52 19.26
N ASP A 71 -6.95 4.31 18.99
CA ASP A 71 -7.56 3.07 19.50
C ASP A 71 -7.49 2.97 21.03
N ILE A 72 -6.36 3.40 21.60
CA ILE A 72 -6.22 3.57 23.06
C ILE A 72 -7.15 4.67 23.58
N GLU A 73 -7.39 5.76 22.85
CA GLU A 73 -8.40 6.74 23.28
C GLU A 73 -9.78 6.08 23.40
N ILE A 74 -10.19 5.32 22.37
CA ILE A 74 -11.49 4.62 22.35
C ILE A 74 -11.60 3.60 23.49
N ILE A 75 -10.51 2.89 23.85
CA ILE A 75 -10.58 1.92 24.95
C ILE A 75 -10.93 2.58 26.29
N PHE A 76 -10.52 3.83 26.51
CA PHE A 76 -10.90 4.62 27.68
C PHE A 76 -12.32 5.18 27.62
N PHE A 77 -12.84 5.41 26.42
CA PHE A 77 -14.24 5.81 26.23
C PHE A 77 -15.23 4.70 26.56
N TYR A 78 -14.89 3.41 26.36
CA TYR A 78 -15.82 2.31 26.61
C TYR A 78 -16.34 2.26 28.06
N PRO A 79 -15.50 2.27 29.11
CA PRO A 79 -15.98 2.31 30.50
C PRO A 79 -16.84 3.53 30.79
N TYR A 80 -16.45 4.70 30.27
CA TYR A 80 -17.22 5.92 30.42
C TYR A 80 -18.61 5.80 29.78
N ALA A 81 -18.69 5.29 28.55
CA ALA A 81 -19.95 5.12 27.82
C ALA A 81 -20.90 4.16 28.55
N ILE A 82 -20.38 3.09 29.14
CA ILE A 82 -21.17 2.12 29.92
C ILE A 82 -21.66 2.74 31.24
N ALA A 83 -20.81 3.52 31.92
CA ALA A 83 -21.11 4.07 33.24
C ALA A 83 -21.75 5.48 33.19
N PHE A 84 -21.96 6.07 32.01
CA PHE A 84 -22.37 7.46 31.81
C PHE A 84 -23.51 7.93 32.74
N GLY A 85 -24.54 7.11 32.91
CA GLY A 85 -25.71 7.44 33.75
C GLY A 85 -25.38 7.68 35.23
N GLY A 86 -24.28 7.12 35.75
CA GLY A 86 -23.83 7.32 37.14
C GLY A 86 -22.86 8.49 37.33
N LEU A 87 -22.11 8.87 36.28
CA LEU A 87 -21.12 9.95 36.39
C LEU A 87 -21.70 11.35 36.09
N GLY A 88 -22.80 11.43 35.35
CA GLY A 88 -23.46 12.69 35.03
C GLY A 88 -22.51 13.73 34.42
N VAL A 89 -22.66 15.00 34.83
CA VAL A 89 -21.88 16.13 34.32
C VAL A 89 -20.39 16.03 34.67
N PHE A 90 -20.06 15.44 35.83
CA PHE A 90 -18.65 15.27 36.23
C PHE A 90 -17.90 14.36 35.27
N GLY A 91 -18.48 13.19 34.93
CA GLY A 91 -17.88 12.28 33.95
C GLY A 91 -17.74 12.93 32.57
N LEU A 92 -18.73 13.73 32.18
CA LEU A 92 -18.70 14.46 30.91
C LEU A 92 -17.52 15.44 30.84
N ILE A 93 -17.25 16.18 31.93
CA ILE A 93 -16.12 17.10 31.98
C ILE A 93 -14.80 16.32 31.93
N VAL A 94 -14.68 15.24 32.70
CA VAL A 94 -13.45 14.42 32.74
C VAL A 94 -13.15 13.82 31.36
N ILE A 95 -14.14 13.22 30.70
CA ILE A 95 -13.92 12.64 29.38
C ILE A 95 -13.60 13.72 28.36
N MET A 96 -14.25 14.89 28.40
CA MET A 96 -13.92 15.99 27.49
C MET A 96 -12.49 16.46 27.66
N VAL A 97 -12.03 16.67 28.91
CA VAL A 97 -10.65 17.09 29.18
C VAL A 97 -9.65 16.04 28.67
N PHE A 98 -9.93 14.75 28.91
CA PHE A 98 -9.12 13.65 28.40
C PHE A 98 -9.05 13.65 26.86
N THR A 99 -10.20 13.73 26.20
CA THR A 99 -10.31 13.80 24.73
C THR A 99 -9.55 14.98 24.19
N PHE A 100 -9.74 16.19 24.70
CA PHE A 100 -9.05 17.37 24.18
C PHE A 100 -7.53 17.26 24.34
N ALA A 101 -7.04 16.72 25.46
CA ALA A 101 -5.60 16.54 25.68
C ALA A 101 -4.97 15.56 24.67
N VAL A 102 -5.66 14.47 24.34
CA VAL A 102 -5.16 13.49 23.34
C VAL A 102 -5.38 14.01 21.91
N PHE A 103 -6.54 14.60 21.65
CA PHE A 103 -6.93 15.14 20.34
C PHE A 103 -6.03 16.30 19.89
N GLU A 104 -5.53 17.13 20.81
CA GLU A 104 -4.54 18.17 20.49
C GLU A 104 -3.29 17.57 19.82
N SER A 105 -2.80 16.44 20.35
CA SER A 105 -1.63 15.75 19.79
C SER A 105 -1.89 15.25 18.37
N PHE A 106 -3.11 14.78 18.09
CA PHE A 106 -3.53 14.38 16.75
C PHE A 106 -3.56 15.57 15.79
N VAL A 107 -4.14 16.69 16.20
CA VAL A 107 -4.19 17.93 15.38
C VAL A 107 -2.79 18.45 15.09
N TYR A 108 -1.90 18.46 16.09
CA TYR A 108 -0.50 18.84 15.92
C TYR A 108 0.21 17.98 14.86
N LEU A 109 -0.01 16.66 14.90
CA LEU A 109 0.64 15.73 14.00
C LEU A 109 0.14 15.86 12.55
N ILE A 110 -1.15 16.16 12.36
CA ILE A 110 -1.70 16.54 11.05
C ILE A 110 -1.08 17.84 10.56
N GLY A 111 -0.98 18.86 11.42
CA GLY A 111 -0.34 20.14 11.09
C GLY A 111 1.12 20.00 10.65
N ASN A 112 1.84 18.99 11.15
CA ASN A 112 3.21 18.66 10.73
C ASN A 112 3.29 17.82 9.44
N GLY A 113 2.17 17.54 8.77
CA GLY A 113 2.16 16.82 7.51
C GLY A 113 2.37 15.31 7.65
N ALA A 114 2.05 14.71 8.80
CA ALA A 114 2.13 13.25 8.97
C ALA A 114 1.22 12.48 7.99
N LEU A 115 0.15 13.13 7.50
CA LEU A 115 -0.78 12.60 6.50
C LEU A 115 -0.55 13.19 5.10
N GLU A 116 0.55 13.91 4.86
CA GLU A 116 0.85 14.48 3.55
C GLU A 116 1.30 13.36 2.59
N TRP A 117 0.45 13.03 1.62
CA TRP A 117 0.75 12.07 0.56
C TRP A 117 1.40 12.73 -0.67
N GLY A 118 1.75 14.02 -0.56
CA GLY A 118 2.23 14.86 -1.65
C GLY A 118 3.41 14.26 -2.45
N PRO A 119 3.61 14.72 -3.70
CA PRO A 119 4.59 14.18 -4.63
C PRO A 119 5.95 14.05 -3.96
N LEU A 120 6.58 12.88 -4.12
CA LEU A 120 7.96 12.69 -3.68
C LEU A 120 8.77 13.86 -4.23
N LYS A 121 9.44 14.62 -3.34
CA LYS A 121 10.34 15.70 -3.73
C LYS A 121 11.28 15.13 -4.77
N GLN A 122 11.08 15.48 -6.03
CA GLN A 122 11.93 15.01 -7.12
C GLN A 122 13.34 15.48 -6.75
N VAL A 123 14.19 14.53 -6.35
CA VAL A 123 15.61 14.81 -6.25
C VAL A 123 16.00 15.24 -7.64
N ALA A 124 16.33 16.52 -7.80
CA ALA A 124 16.70 17.10 -9.08
C ALA A 124 17.74 16.17 -9.70
N ARG A 125 17.38 15.50 -10.81
CA ARG A 125 18.32 14.64 -11.51
C ARG A 125 19.52 15.51 -11.86
N PRO A 126 20.76 15.08 -11.61
CA PRO A 126 21.92 15.79 -12.10
C PRO A 126 21.75 15.94 -13.62
N SER A 127 21.75 17.18 -14.09
CA SER A 127 21.48 17.57 -15.49
C SER A 127 22.47 16.94 -16.48
N GLY A 128 23.54 16.30 -16.00
CA GLY A 128 24.57 15.63 -16.80
C GLY A 128 24.24 14.20 -17.24
N ALA A 129 23.08 13.64 -16.88
CA ALA A 129 22.70 12.28 -17.33
C ALA A 129 22.15 12.23 -18.77
N VAL A 130 22.06 13.37 -19.46
CA VAL A 130 21.63 13.46 -20.86
C VAL A 130 22.80 14.01 -21.66
N SER A 131 23.36 13.20 -22.55
CA SER A 131 24.40 13.64 -23.48
C SER A 131 23.85 14.76 -24.38
N PRO A 132 24.59 15.88 -24.56
CA PRO A 132 24.19 16.97 -25.45
C PRO A 132 24.05 16.54 -26.92
N ASP A 133 24.66 15.41 -27.30
CA ASP A 133 24.62 14.85 -28.67
C ASP A 133 23.41 13.93 -28.92
N ARG A 134 22.46 13.87 -27.98
CA ARG A 134 21.29 13.00 -28.07
C ARG A 134 20.22 13.60 -28.98
N THR A 135 20.28 13.27 -30.27
CA THR A 135 19.22 13.53 -31.25
C THR A 135 18.23 12.35 -31.34
N THR A 136 17.04 12.58 -31.92
CA THR A 136 16.02 11.53 -32.14
C THR A 136 16.53 10.39 -33.04
N GLU A 137 17.58 10.64 -33.82
CA GLU A 137 18.21 9.66 -34.69
C GLU A 137 19.19 8.73 -33.95
N THR A 138 19.90 9.23 -32.93
CA THR A 138 20.90 8.42 -32.20
C THR A 138 20.27 7.50 -31.15
N THR A 139 19.04 7.78 -30.72
CA THR A 139 18.33 6.98 -29.70
C THR A 139 17.44 5.90 -30.31
N ILE A 140 16.96 6.07 -31.55
CA ILE A 140 16.02 5.15 -32.19
C ILE A 140 16.77 4.30 -33.21
N ARG A 141 17.02 3.03 -32.89
CA ARG A 141 17.46 2.04 -33.89
C ARG A 141 16.31 1.84 -34.88
N ARG A 142 16.40 2.41 -36.08
CA ARG A 142 15.44 2.17 -37.16
C ARG A 142 15.61 0.73 -37.63
N VAL A 143 14.68 -0.14 -37.24
CA VAL A 143 14.63 -1.55 -37.67
C VAL A 143 13.56 -1.68 -38.76
N GLY A 144 13.87 -2.38 -39.86
CA GLY A 144 12.92 -2.64 -40.95
C GLY A 144 13.05 -1.76 -42.20
N LEU A 145 14.23 -1.19 -42.47
CA LEU A 145 14.50 -0.52 -43.76
C LEU A 145 15.13 -1.45 -44.80
N GLU A 146 15.54 -2.66 -44.43
CA GLU A 146 16.19 -3.62 -45.35
C GLU A 146 15.28 -4.12 -46.48
N ASP A 147 13.96 -4.11 -46.31
CA ASP A 147 12.98 -4.65 -47.28
C ASP A 147 12.26 -3.59 -48.14
N ARG A 148 12.66 -2.31 -48.07
CA ARG A 148 12.17 -1.29 -49.00
C ARG A 148 13.28 -0.96 -49.98
N GLY A 149 13.24 -1.60 -51.16
CA GLY A 149 14.17 -1.41 -52.27
C GLY A 149 14.25 0.03 -52.77
N LEU A 150 14.97 0.88 -52.03
CA LEU A 150 15.42 2.18 -52.47
C LEU A 150 16.73 1.97 -53.25
N PRO A 151 16.90 2.60 -54.43
CA PRO A 151 18.12 2.48 -55.19
C PRO A 151 19.29 3.02 -54.38
N LEU A 152 20.36 2.23 -54.29
CA LEU A 152 21.64 2.66 -53.74
C LEU A 152 22.17 3.79 -54.64
N ASP A 153 22.16 5.02 -54.13
CA ASP A 153 22.88 6.13 -54.72
C ASP A 153 24.39 5.84 -54.59
N ASN A 154 24.97 5.30 -55.66
CA ASN A 154 26.41 5.18 -55.84
C ASN A 154 26.99 6.59 -56.01
N GLY A 155 27.27 7.24 -54.88
CA GLY A 155 27.66 8.64 -54.90
C GLY A 155 28.42 9.10 -53.67
N GLN A 156 29.37 8.30 -53.15
CA GLN A 156 30.45 8.82 -52.30
C GLN A 156 31.63 7.84 -52.23
N ALA A 157 32.60 8.10 -53.10
CA ALA A 157 33.99 7.70 -52.96
C ALA A 157 34.80 8.91 -52.46
N ALA A 158 35.89 8.62 -51.75
CA ALA A 158 36.91 9.50 -51.14
C ALA A 158 36.68 9.90 -49.68
#